data_AF-A0A940XQ04-F1
#
_entry.id   AF-A0A940XQ04-F1
#
_cell.length_a   1.000
_cell.length_b   1.000
_cell.length_c   1.000
_cell.angle_alpha   90.00
_cell.angle_beta   90.00
_cell.angle_gamma   90.00
#
_symmetry.space_group_name_H-M   'P 1'
#
loop_
_entity.id
_entity.type
_entity.pdbx_description
1 polymer ?
#
loop_
_entity_poly.entity_id
_entity_poly.type
_entity_poly.pdbx_seq_one_letter_code
_entity_poly.pdbx_strand_id
1 'polypeptide(L)'
;MKRLLACRDCRRPVLWTITEAGKRLAVDPDPDPAGNTAIHRDGTGAWRSRRPTTELPLTGWERLHKPHIATCPTRTQQLPLPPGVTSLAAHRRKGRAR
;
A
#
# COMPACT_ATOMS: atom_id res chain seq x y z
N MET A 1 17.83 -0.41 -8.29
CA MET A 1 17.53 0.49 -7.15
C MET A 1 16.02 0.56 -6.95
N LYS A 2 15.54 0.55 -5.70
CA LYS A 2 14.10 0.71 -5.39
C LYS A 2 13.70 2.15 -5.71
N ARG A 3 12.73 2.37 -6.61
CA ARG A 3 12.19 3.72 -6.87
C ARG A 3 11.10 4.01 -5.86
N LEU A 4 11.41 4.86 -4.90
CA LEU A 4 10.46 5.31 -3.88
C LEU A 4 9.73 6.56 -4.37
N LEU A 5 8.43 6.61 -4.15
CA LEU A 5 7.60 7.79 -4.41
C LEU A 5 6.94 8.23 -3.12
N ALA A 6 6.70 9.52 -2.96
CA ALA A 6 6.00 10.03 -1.78
C ALA A 6 4.51 9.61 -1.82
N CYS A 7 4.00 9.15 -0.67
CA CYS A 7 2.57 8.97 -0.46
C CYS A 7 1.84 10.32 -0.65
N ARG A 8 0.67 10.29 -1.29
CA ARG A 8 -0.12 11.52 -1.52
C ARG A 8 -0.75 12.06 -0.24
N ASP A 9 -1.02 11.19 0.73
CA ASP A 9 -1.69 11.53 1.97
C ASP A 9 -0.67 11.96 3.04
N CYS A 10 0.29 11.09 3.40
CA CYS A 10 1.23 11.35 4.50
C CYS A 10 2.63 11.79 4.06
N ARG A 11 2.90 11.88 2.75
CA ARG A 11 4.19 12.28 2.15
C ARG A 11 5.40 11.39 2.47
N ARG A 12 5.24 10.32 3.26
CA ARG A 12 6.29 9.33 3.52
C ARG A 12 6.67 8.56 2.24
N PRO A 13 7.93 8.12 2.10
CA PRO A 13 8.36 7.33 0.96
C PRO A 13 7.66 5.97 0.96
N VAL A 14 7.10 5.58 -0.19
CA VAL A 14 6.47 4.27 -0.41
C VAL A 14 7.02 3.63 -1.67
N LEU A 15 7.04 2.30 -1.68
CA LEU A 15 7.31 1.52 -2.87
C LEU A 15 5.99 1.17 -3.56
N TRP A 16 5.88 1.47 -4.86
CA TRP A 16 4.73 1.07 -5.65
C TRP A 16 4.98 -0.28 -6.30
N THR A 17 4.08 -1.22 -6.03
CA THR A 17 4.08 -2.57 -6.61
C THR A 17 2.82 -2.79 -7.45
N ILE A 18 2.85 -3.85 -8.24
CA ILE A 18 1.71 -4.33 -9.02
C ILE A 18 1.30 -5.68 -8.43
N THR A 19 0.03 -5.82 -8.06
CA THR A 19 -0.53 -7.09 -7.59
C THR A 19 -0.67 -8.10 -8.72
N GLU A 20 -0.86 -9.37 -8.40
CA GLU A 20 -1.19 -10.41 -9.39
C GLU A 20 -2.41 -10.04 -10.25
N ALA A 21 -3.38 -9.34 -9.65
CA ALA A 21 -4.56 -8.82 -10.35
C ALA A 21 -4.31 -7.53 -11.16
N GLY A 22 -3.05 -7.12 -11.35
CA GLY A 22 -2.66 -5.93 -12.11
C GLY A 22 -2.93 -4.59 -11.39
N LYS A 23 -3.39 -4.60 -10.14
CA LYS A 23 -3.68 -3.37 -9.38
C LYS A 23 -2.42 -2.82 -8.74
N ARG A 24 -2.33 -1.50 -8.62
CA ARG A 24 -1.21 -0.85 -7.93
C ARG A 24 -1.41 -0.91 -6.42
N LEU A 25 -0.40 -1.37 -5.69
CA LEU A 25 -0.38 -1.39 -4.23
C LEU A 25 0.82 -0.57 -3.74
N ALA A 26 0.61 0.29 -2.74
CA ALA A 26 1.69 0.98 -2.05
C ALA A 26 2.10 0.14 -0.83
N VAL A 27 3.39 -0.15 -0.72
CA VAL A 27 3.98 -0.85 0.42
C VAL A 27 5.06 0.01 1.06
N ASP A 28 5.32 -0.24 2.34
CA ASP A 28 6.43 0.40 3.03
C ASP A 28 7.76 -0.07 2.42
N PRO A 29 8.76 0.84 2.28
CA PRO A 29 9.99 0.57 1.53
C PRO A 29 10.91 -0.45 2.21
N ASP A 30 10.82 -0.53 3.53
CA ASP A 30 11.63 -1.39 4.38
C ASP A 30 10.93 -2.73 4.61
N PRO A 31 11.67 -3.85 4.53
CA PRO A 31 11.10 -5.16 4.79
C PRO A 31 10.73 -5.30 6.27
N ASP A 32 9.62 -5.96 6.53
CA ASP A 32 9.09 -6.17 7.88
C ASP A 32 8.62 -7.63 8.01
N PRO A 33 9.15 -8.42 8.96
CA PRO A 33 8.78 -9.82 9.15
C PRO A 33 7.32 -10.00 9.61
N ALA A 34 6.71 -8.98 10.22
CA ALA A 34 5.28 -8.94 10.52
C ALA A 34 4.43 -8.37 9.36
N GLY A 35 5.04 -8.14 8.20
CA GLY A 35 4.36 -7.81 6.96
C GLY A 35 3.56 -8.98 6.41
N ASN A 36 2.52 -8.68 5.63
CA ASN A 36 1.67 -9.69 4.98
C ASN A 36 1.75 -9.65 3.45
N THR A 37 2.62 -8.80 2.90
CA THR A 37 2.78 -8.62 1.46
C THR A 37 4.17 -9.04 1.05
N ALA A 38 4.26 -10.15 0.31
CA ALA A 38 5.50 -10.55 -0.32
C ALA A 38 5.72 -9.71 -1.57
N ILE A 39 6.93 -9.16 -1.71
CA ILE A 39 7.34 -8.44 -2.91
C ILE A 39 8.55 -9.11 -3.55
N HIS A 40 8.62 -9.03 -4.86
CA HIS A 40 9.79 -9.39 -5.64
C HIS A 40 9.91 -8.47 -6.86
N ARG A 41 11.07 -8.50 -7.51
CA ARG A 41 11.29 -7.80 -8.77
C ARG A 41 11.15 -8.82 -9.91
N ASP A 42 10.28 -8.54 -10.87
CA ASP A 42 10.09 -9.40 -12.04
C ASP A 42 11.20 -9.21 -13.09
N GLY A 43 11.19 -10.04 -14.13
CA GLY A 43 12.18 -9.98 -15.23
C GLY A 43 12.14 -8.67 -16.04
N THR A 44 11.04 -7.92 -16.00
CA THR A 44 10.93 -6.59 -16.62
C THR A 44 11.48 -5.48 -15.71
N GLY A 45 11.88 -5.83 -14.49
CA GLY A 45 12.37 -4.91 -13.48
C GLY A 45 11.28 -4.22 -12.67
N ALA A 46 10.00 -4.57 -12.88
CA ALA A 46 8.87 -4.05 -12.12
C ALA A 46 8.75 -4.76 -10.77
N TRP A 47 8.21 -4.04 -9.78
CA TRP A 47 7.96 -4.61 -8.46
C TRP A 47 6.59 -5.26 -8.43
N ARG A 48 6.57 -6.56 -8.14
CA ARG A 48 5.35 -7.36 -7.98
C ARG A 48 5.07 -7.59 -6.51
N SER A 49 3.80 -7.72 -6.18
CA SER A 49 3.35 -8.01 -4.82
C SER A 49 2.27 -9.07 -4.82
N ARG A 50 2.37 -10.00 -3.87
CA ARG A 50 1.34 -11.00 -3.62
C ARG A 50 1.16 -11.22 -2.12
N ARG A 51 0.07 -11.87 -1.74
CA ARG A 51 -0.17 -12.31 -0.36
C ARG A 51 0.32 -13.76 -0.23
N PRO A 52 1.28 -14.07 0.65
CA PRO A 52 1.62 -15.45 0.96
C PRO A 52 0.45 -16.18 1.59
N THR A 53 0.24 -17.44 1.21
CA THR A 53 -0.76 -18.33 1.81
C THR A 53 -0.09 -19.63 2.25
N THR A 54 -0.84 -20.50 2.91
CA THR A 54 -0.38 -21.84 3.30
C THR A 54 0.01 -22.70 2.11
N GLU A 55 -0.69 -22.56 0.98
CA GLU A 55 -0.46 -23.31 -0.26
C GLU A 55 0.69 -22.71 -1.08
N LEU A 56 0.89 -21.39 -0.98
CA LEU A 56 1.92 -20.64 -1.67
C LEU A 56 2.73 -19.81 -0.67
N PRO A 57 3.63 -20.46 0.10
CA PRO A 57 4.39 -19.81 1.14
C PRO A 57 5.39 -18.79 0.58
N LEU A 58 5.99 -18.01 1.46
CA LEU A 58 7.04 -17.06 1.10
C LEU A 58 8.23 -17.81 0.49
N THR A 59 8.71 -17.33 -0.66
CA THR A 59 9.86 -17.90 -1.35
C THR A 59 11.16 -17.15 -1.01
N GLY A 60 12.33 -17.79 -1.15
CA GLY A 60 13.61 -17.24 -0.64
C GLY A 60 14.07 -15.92 -1.29
N TRP A 61 13.63 -15.63 -2.50
CA TRP A 61 13.86 -14.37 -3.23
C TRP A 61 12.83 -13.26 -2.93
N GLU A 62 11.75 -13.58 -2.23
CA GLU A 62 10.74 -12.60 -1.83
C GLU A 62 11.12 -11.95 -0.51
N ARG A 63 10.61 -10.74 -0.29
CA ARG A 63 10.71 -10.05 1.00
C ARG A 63 9.33 -9.67 1.48
N LEU A 64 9.08 -9.82 2.77
CA LEU A 64 7.83 -9.39 3.40
C LEU A 64 7.87 -7.90 3.69
N HIS A 65 6.78 -7.23 3.36
CA HIS A 65 6.56 -5.81 3.55
C HIS A 65 5.14 -5.58 4.08
N LYS A 66 4.91 -4.40 4.66
CA LYS A 66 3.59 -3.95 5.10
C LYS A 66 2.90 -3.12 4.02
N PRO A 67 1.59 -3.33 3.77
CA PRO A 67 0.78 -2.40 2.99
C PRO A 67 0.78 -1.03 3.63
N HIS A 68 1.14 0.01 2.88
CA HIS A 68 1.24 1.36 3.40
C HIS A 68 -0.11 1.91 3.90
N ILE A 69 -1.23 1.39 3.38
CA ILE A 69 -2.56 1.76 3.86
C ILE A 69 -2.76 1.50 5.35
N ALA A 70 -2.08 0.48 5.91
CA ALA A 70 -2.16 0.13 7.32
C ALA A 70 -1.25 1.01 8.21
N THR A 71 -0.16 1.55 7.65
CA THR A 71 0.87 2.30 8.39
C THR A 71 0.82 3.81 8.15
N CYS A 72 -0.01 4.25 7.19
CA CYS A 72 -0.17 5.67 6.85
C CYS A 72 -0.87 6.43 7.99
N PRO A 73 -0.19 7.36 8.70
CA PRO A 73 -0.76 8.03 9.87
C PRO A 73 -2.02 8.83 9.54
N THR A 74 -2.04 9.50 8.37
CA THR A 74 -3.18 10.28 7.89
C THR A 74 -4.42 9.42 7.61
N ARG A 75 -4.23 8.14 7.28
CA ARG A 75 -5.33 7.18 7.04
C ARG A 75 -5.78 6.52 8.35
N THR A 76 -4.85 6.17 9.22
CA THR A 76 -5.15 5.53 10.51
C THR A 76 -5.87 6.46 11.48
N GLN A 77 -5.62 7.78 11.41
CA GLN A 77 -6.19 8.79 12.32
C GLN A 77 -7.58 9.29 11.94
N GLN A 78 -8.30 8.66 11.01
CA GLN A 78 -9.67 9.08 10.69
C GLN A 78 -10.62 8.70 11.85
N LEU A 79 -10.79 9.62 12.79
CA LEU A 79 -11.80 9.52 13.83
C LEU A 79 -13.21 9.43 13.22
N PRO A 80 -14.15 8.70 13.84
CA PRO A 80 -15.54 8.72 13.42
C PRO A 80 -16.06 10.15 13.48
N LEU A 81 -16.73 10.59 12.42
CA LEU A 81 -17.38 11.89 12.41
C LEU A 81 -18.53 11.87 13.44
N PRO A 82 -18.75 12.96 14.19
CA PRO A 82 -19.93 13.10 15.04
C PRO A 82 -21.22 12.93 14.22
N PRO A 83 -22.32 12.46 14.84
CA PRO A 83 -23.60 12.35 14.15
C PRO A 83 -24.02 13.71 13.56
N GLY A 84 -24.51 13.71 12.32
CA GLY A 84 -24.92 14.92 11.60
C GLY A 84 -23.80 15.70 10.90
N VAL A 85 -22.53 15.31 11.06
CA VAL A 85 -21.39 16.00 10.41
C VAL A 85 -20.95 15.26 9.14
N THR A 86 -20.92 15.96 8.01
CA THR A 86 -20.41 15.42 6.74
C THR A 86 -18.97 15.88 6.48
N SER A 87 -18.07 14.96 6.11
CA SER A 87 -16.71 15.32 5.70
C SER A 87 -16.71 16.06 4.37
N LEU A 88 -16.38 17.35 4.41
CA LEU A 88 -16.12 18.18 3.21
C LEU A 88 -15.04 17.56 2.31
N ALA A 89 -14.01 16.94 2.88
CA ALA A 89 -12.95 16.27 2.13
C ALA A 89 -13.47 15.02 1.39
N ALA A 90 -14.39 14.25 1.99
CA ALA A 90 -15.06 13.14 1.30
C ALA A 90 -15.99 13.66 0.19
N HIS A 91 -16.78 14.69 0.47
CA HIS A 91 -17.68 15.33 -0.49
C HIS A 91 -16.92 15.86 -1.72
N ARG A 92 -15.83 16.60 -1.51
CA ARG A 92 -14.98 17.13 -2.60
C ARG A 92 -14.33 16.03 -3.44
N ARG A 93 -13.95 14.89 -2.84
CA ARG A 93 -13.40 13.74 -3.58
C ARG A 93 -14.43 13.10 -4.51
N LYS A 94 -15.69 13.00 -4.08
CA LYS A 94 -16.79 12.48 -4.91
C LYS A 94 -17.01 13.34 -6.17
N GLY A 95 -16.88 14.66 -6.05
CA GLY A 95 -17.02 15.59 -7.18
C GLY A 95 -15.87 15.57 -8.20
N ARG A 96 -14.67 15.13 -7.82
CA ARG A 96 -13.49 15.06 -8.70
C ARG A 96 -13.37 13.75 -9.50
N ALA A 97 -14.20 12.76 -9.21
CA ALA A 97 -14.19 11.46 -9.93
C ALA A 97 -15.05 11.49 -11.20
N ARG A 98 -15.44 12.67 -11.68
CA ARG A 98 -16.29 12.91 -12.84
C ARG A 98 -15.54 13.71 -13.90
#